data_AF-A0A7S3LB50-F1
#
_entry.id   AF-A0A7S3LB50-F1
#
_cell.length_a   1.000
_cell.length_b   1.000
_cell.length_c   1.000
_cell.angle_alpha   90.00
_cell.angle_beta   90.00
_cell.angle_gamma   90.00
#
_symmetry.space_group_name_H-M   'P 1'
#
loop_
_entity.id
_entity.type
_entity.pdbx_description
1 polymer ?
#
loop_
_entity_poly.entity_id
_entity_poly.type
_entity_poly.pdbx_seq_one_letter_code
_entity_poly.pdbx_strand_id
1 'polypeptide(L)'
;HGWTDECHNLVTPLSWPDDISFAHGPSRYATVSPKVQTYATYVHSLVHRQEAFHVGELGMVGFQNANYWGNCYTRTAAVDHFPHDQLCEAVVQLAQCPPYAHSPPVKEWLQAHGFDDE
;
A
#
# COMPACT_ATOMS: atom_id res chain seq x y z
N HIS A 1 -0.87 -4.73 -14.09
CA HIS A 1 -2.11 -3.93 -14.27
C HIS A 1 -2.56 -3.51 -12.88
N GLY A 2 -2.82 -2.23 -12.61
CA GLY A 2 -3.12 -1.73 -11.25
C GLY A 2 -4.47 -2.13 -10.63
N TRP A 3 -5.16 -3.12 -11.21
CA TRP A 3 -6.47 -3.56 -10.71
C TRP A 3 -6.31 -4.78 -9.82
N THR A 4 -7.44 -5.36 -9.38
CA THR A 4 -7.51 -6.66 -8.68
C THR A 4 -6.97 -7.81 -9.55
N ASP A 5 -5.65 -7.87 -9.69
CA ASP A 5 -4.94 -9.02 -10.25
C ASP A 5 -4.91 -10.16 -9.23
N GLU A 6 -4.30 -11.29 -9.61
CA GLU A 6 -4.25 -12.47 -8.76
C GLU A 6 -3.64 -12.18 -7.37
N CYS A 7 -2.67 -11.26 -7.29
CA CYS A 7 -2.02 -10.89 -6.03
C CYS A 7 -3.00 -10.15 -5.09
N HIS A 8 -3.75 -9.18 -5.61
CA HIS A 8 -4.77 -8.46 -4.83
C HIS A 8 -5.89 -9.41 -4.37
N ASN A 9 -6.33 -10.33 -5.24
CA ASN A 9 -7.35 -11.31 -4.89
C ASN A 9 -6.94 -12.23 -3.73
N LEU A 10 -5.64 -12.42 -3.50
CA LEU A 10 -5.11 -13.18 -2.37
C LEU A 10 -4.95 -12.35 -1.09
N VAL A 11 -4.54 -11.08 -1.20
CA VAL A 11 -4.15 -10.27 -0.04
C VAL A 11 -5.25 -9.33 0.46
N THR A 12 -6.10 -8.80 -0.42
CA THR A 12 -7.15 -7.84 -0.06
C THR A 12 -8.14 -8.43 0.95
N PRO A 13 -8.65 -9.68 0.81
CA PRO A 13 -9.58 -10.25 1.78
C PRO A 13 -8.99 -10.48 3.19
N LEU A 14 -7.66 -10.48 3.32
CA LEU A 14 -6.96 -10.65 4.60
C LEU A 14 -6.51 -9.32 5.21
N SER A 15 -6.15 -8.34 4.38
CA SER A 15 -5.70 -7.01 4.82
C SER A 15 -6.87 -6.06 5.10
N TRP A 16 -7.95 -6.20 4.35
CA TRP A 16 -9.20 -5.44 4.51
C TRP A 16 -10.40 -6.39 4.41
N PRO A 17 -10.72 -7.12 5.49
CA PRO A 17 -11.76 -8.14 5.50
C PRO A 17 -13.19 -7.58 5.58
N ASP A 18 -13.36 -6.27 5.73
CA ASP A 18 -14.68 -5.65 5.78
C ASP A 18 -15.23 -5.43 4.36
N ASP A 19 -16.53 -5.65 4.16
CA ASP A 19 -17.20 -5.33 2.89
C ASP A 19 -17.08 -3.83 2.60
N ILE A 20 -16.51 -3.48 1.44
CA ILE A 20 -16.39 -2.09 0.98
C ILE A 20 -16.80 -1.97 -0.48
N SER A 21 -17.32 -0.80 -0.86
CA SER A 21 -17.99 -0.56 -2.16
C SER A 21 -17.11 -0.74 -3.39
N PHE A 22 -15.79 -0.85 -3.24
CA PHE A 22 -14.82 -0.97 -4.33
C PHE A 22 -14.04 -2.30 -4.34
N ALA A 23 -14.19 -3.13 -3.30
CA ALA A 23 -13.71 -4.51 -3.30
C ALA A 23 -14.92 -5.42 -3.54
N HIS A 24 -15.10 -5.85 -4.78
CA HIS A 24 -16.27 -6.63 -5.16
C HIS A 24 -16.22 -8.05 -4.55
N GLY A 25 -16.95 -8.28 -3.48
CA GLY A 25 -17.31 -9.62 -3.01
C GLY A 25 -17.48 -9.71 -1.50
N PRO A 26 -18.35 -10.62 -1.01
CA PRO A 26 -18.46 -10.86 0.41
C PRO A 26 -17.10 -11.27 0.96
N SER A 27 -16.74 -10.73 2.12
CA SER A 27 -15.54 -11.19 2.83
C SER A 27 -15.47 -12.71 2.86
N ARG A 28 -14.40 -13.26 2.29
CA ARG A 28 -14.18 -14.73 2.29
C ARG A 28 -14.03 -15.29 3.69
N TYR A 29 -13.71 -14.43 4.66
CA TYR A 29 -13.41 -14.80 6.03
C TYR A 29 -14.35 -14.06 6.98
N ALA A 30 -15.13 -14.80 7.77
CA ALA A 30 -16.00 -14.19 8.78
C ALA A 30 -15.22 -13.43 9.86
N THR A 31 -13.96 -13.82 10.10
CA THR A 31 -13.02 -13.16 11.01
C THR A 31 -11.60 -13.36 10.52
N VAL A 32 -10.77 -12.33 10.57
CA VAL A 32 -9.32 -12.41 10.35
C VAL A 32 -8.62 -12.03 11.65
N SER A 33 -7.64 -12.83 12.09
CA SER A 33 -6.89 -12.50 13.30
C SER A 33 -6.04 -11.23 13.08
N PRO A 34 -5.86 -10.37 14.10
CA PRO A 34 -5.05 -9.16 13.98
C PRO A 34 -3.64 -9.40 13.44
N LYS A 35 -3.03 -10.52 13.84
CA LYS A 35 -1.71 -10.96 13.34
C LYS A 35 -1.72 -11.18 11.83
N VAL A 36 -2.67 -11.97 11.32
CA VAL A 36 -2.79 -12.26 9.88
C VAL A 36 -3.09 -10.98 9.11
N GLN A 37 -3.98 -10.12 9.64
CA GLN A 37 -4.28 -8.84 9.02
C GLN A 37 -3.03 -7.97 8.92
N THR A 38 -2.20 -7.90 9.98
CA THR A 38 -0.93 -7.16 9.96
C THR A 38 0.01 -7.66 8.86
N TYR A 39 0.22 -8.97 8.74
CA TYR A 39 1.04 -9.56 7.65
C TYR A 39 0.46 -9.25 6.27
N ALA A 40 -0.85 -9.42 6.10
CA ALA A 40 -1.52 -9.18 4.83
C ALA A 40 -1.40 -7.71 4.42
N THR A 41 -1.62 -6.77 5.32
CA THR A 41 -1.48 -5.33 5.06
C THR A 41 -0.04 -4.96 4.65
N TYR A 42 0.97 -5.57 5.29
CA TYR A 42 2.36 -5.40 4.87
C TYR A 42 2.62 -5.96 3.45
N VAL A 43 2.14 -7.18 3.14
CA VAL A 43 2.25 -7.76 1.80
C VAL A 43 1.51 -6.92 0.77
N HIS A 44 0.36 -6.36 1.12
CA HIS A 44 -0.43 -5.50 0.24
C HIS A 44 0.36 -4.25 -0.17
N SER A 45 1.06 -3.63 0.79
CA SER A 45 1.97 -2.52 0.51
C SER A 45 3.09 -2.89 -0.47
N LEU A 46 3.65 -4.10 -0.35
CA LEU A 46 4.68 -4.59 -1.26
C LEU A 46 4.17 -4.81 -2.69
N VAL A 47 2.95 -5.31 -2.85
CA VAL A 47 2.30 -5.49 -4.16
C VAL A 47 2.16 -4.14 -4.85
N HIS A 48 1.59 -3.14 -4.17
CA HIS A 48 1.42 -1.81 -4.74
C HIS A 48 2.74 -1.09 -5.07
N ARG A 49 3.80 -1.35 -4.32
CA ARG A 49 5.13 -0.80 -4.65
C ARG A 49 5.59 -1.24 -6.05
N GLN A 50 5.22 -2.44 -6.49
CA GLN A 50 5.55 -2.94 -7.83
C GLN A 50 4.72 -2.29 -8.94
N GLU A 51 3.56 -1.71 -8.61
CA GLU A 51 2.68 -1.08 -9.60
C GLU A 51 3.20 0.28 -10.07
N ALA A 52 4.02 0.96 -9.25
CA ALA A 52 4.69 2.21 -9.58
C ALA A 52 3.73 3.30 -10.14
N PHE A 53 3.72 3.57 -11.46
CA PHE A 53 2.84 4.57 -12.10
C PHE A 53 1.42 4.08 -12.40
N HIS A 54 1.16 2.78 -12.28
CA HIS A 54 -0.15 2.26 -12.60
C HIS A 54 -1.13 2.75 -11.55
N VAL A 55 -2.13 3.51 -12.00
CA VAL A 55 -3.29 3.87 -11.18
C VAL A 55 -4.01 2.57 -10.85
N GLY A 56 -4.21 2.35 -9.56
CA GLY A 56 -4.85 1.16 -9.07
C GLY A 56 -5.92 1.41 -8.04
N GLU A 57 -5.90 0.66 -6.95
CA GLU A 57 -6.87 0.81 -5.87
C GLU A 57 -6.96 2.28 -5.41
N LEU A 58 -8.18 2.69 -5.01
CA LEU A 58 -8.46 4.04 -4.51
C LEU A 58 -8.15 5.20 -5.49
N GLY A 59 -7.94 4.91 -6.78
CA GLY A 59 -7.53 5.91 -7.77
C GLY A 59 -6.12 6.45 -7.55
N MET A 60 -5.35 5.82 -6.67
CA MET A 60 -3.97 6.16 -6.33
C MET A 60 -3.00 5.41 -7.23
N VAL A 61 -1.82 5.98 -7.46
CA VAL A 61 -0.72 5.27 -8.12
C VAL A 61 -0.01 4.34 -7.12
N GLY A 62 0.67 3.31 -7.64
CA GLY A 62 1.27 2.23 -6.85
C GLY A 62 2.06 2.67 -5.61
N PHE A 63 2.92 3.69 -5.69
CA PHE A 63 3.69 4.13 -4.51
C PHE A 63 2.82 4.83 -3.45
N GLN A 64 1.74 5.52 -3.85
CA GLN A 64 0.78 6.12 -2.91
C GLN A 64 -0.01 5.02 -2.20
N ASN A 65 -0.49 4.02 -2.95
CA ASN A 65 -1.12 2.83 -2.37
C ASN A 65 -0.16 2.08 -1.45
N ALA A 66 1.09 1.89 -1.86
CA ALA A 66 2.12 1.26 -1.05
C ALA A 66 2.29 1.97 0.29
N ASN A 67 2.38 3.31 0.29
CA ASN A 67 2.46 4.08 1.52
C ASN A 67 1.17 3.99 2.36
N TYR A 68 -0.02 4.07 1.74
CA TYR A 68 -1.29 3.95 2.45
C TYR A 68 -1.39 2.62 3.21
N TRP A 69 -1.18 1.50 2.52
CA TRP A 69 -1.21 0.17 3.12
C TRP A 69 -0.04 -0.05 4.08
N GLY A 70 1.11 0.53 3.78
CA GLY A 70 2.24 0.62 4.68
C GLY A 70 1.88 1.38 5.96
N ASN A 71 1.00 2.36 5.98
CA ASN A 71 0.58 2.99 7.22
C ASN A 71 -0.51 2.18 7.94
N CYS A 72 -1.32 1.40 7.22
CA CYS A 72 -2.37 0.58 7.82
C CYS A 72 -1.85 -0.53 8.74
N TYR A 73 -0.64 -1.07 8.56
CA TYR A 73 -0.14 -2.12 9.49
C TYR A 73 0.14 -1.54 10.90
N THR A 74 0.55 -0.27 11.01
CA THR A 74 0.76 0.39 12.32
C THR A 74 -0.50 0.39 13.18
N ARG A 75 -1.68 0.34 12.55
CA ARG A 75 -2.99 0.31 13.23
C ARG A 75 -3.35 -1.07 13.78
N THR A 76 -2.70 -2.14 13.29
CA THR A 76 -3.00 -3.52 13.68
C THR A 76 -1.98 -4.11 14.64
N ALA A 77 -0.73 -3.60 14.66
CA ALA A 77 0.35 -3.74 15.66
C ALA A 77 0.51 -5.10 16.39
N ALA A 78 -0.02 -6.19 15.82
CA ALA A 78 -0.08 -7.51 16.46
C ALA A 78 1.18 -8.34 16.18
N VAL A 79 2.18 -7.75 15.55
CA VAL A 79 3.44 -8.36 15.15
C VAL A 79 4.56 -7.36 15.38
N ASP A 80 5.56 -7.75 16.16
CA ASP A 80 6.77 -6.96 16.34
C ASP A 80 7.71 -7.17 15.12
N HIS A 81 8.46 -6.13 14.75
CA HIS A 81 9.61 -6.17 13.81
C HIS A 81 9.30 -6.36 12.31
N PHE A 82 8.28 -5.69 11.75
CA PHE A 82 8.28 -5.49 10.30
C PHE A 82 9.29 -4.43 9.88
N PRO A 83 9.97 -4.61 8.74
CA PRO A 83 10.89 -3.60 8.20
C PRO A 83 10.10 -2.46 7.55
N HIS A 84 9.17 -1.85 8.29
CA HIS A 84 8.34 -0.79 7.77
C HIS A 84 9.13 0.45 7.42
N ASP A 85 10.07 0.85 8.28
CA ASP A 85 10.92 2.01 8.02
C ASP A 85 11.68 1.81 6.70
N GLN A 86 12.23 0.60 6.48
CA GLN A 86 12.88 0.24 5.22
C GLN A 86 11.92 0.23 4.02
N LEU A 87 10.66 -0.15 4.23
CA LEU A 87 9.64 -0.09 3.19
C LEU A 87 9.29 1.35 2.84
N CYS A 88 9.10 2.20 3.83
CA CYS A 88 8.84 3.62 3.68
C CYS A 88 10.00 4.32 2.95
N GLU A 89 11.24 4.09 3.41
CA GLU A 89 12.46 4.56 2.75
C GLU A 89 12.51 4.12 1.28
N ALA A 90 12.25 2.84 1.00
CA ALA A 90 12.27 2.34 -0.37
C ALA A 90 11.17 2.95 -1.26
N VAL A 91 9.99 3.25 -0.69
CA VAL A 91 8.90 3.93 -1.41
C VAL A 91 9.28 5.38 -1.72
N VAL A 92 9.87 6.09 -0.75
CA VAL A 92 10.36 7.47 -0.94
C VAL A 92 11.48 7.51 -1.99
N GLN A 93 12.47 6.63 -1.89
CA GLN A 93 13.56 6.53 -2.88
C GLN A 93 13.02 6.28 -4.29
N LEU A 94 12.03 5.40 -4.44
CA LEU A 94 11.40 5.13 -5.73
C LEU A 94 10.69 6.39 -6.27
N ALA A 95 9.95 7.10 -5.42
CA ALA A 95 9.27 8.35 -5.79
C ALA A 95 10.26 9.47 -6.22
N GLN A 96 11.45 9.50 -5.65
CA GLN A 96 12.50 10.47 -5.97
C GLN A 96 13.35 10.12 -7.22
N CYS A 97 13.20 8.91 -7.79
CA CYS A 97 13.96 8.50 -8.97
C CYS A 97 13.28 8.92 -10.29
N PRO A 98 14.00 9.17 -11.40
CA PRO A 98 13.37 9.33 -12.71
C PRO A 98 12.64 8.04 -13.16
N PRO A 99 11.51 8.17 -13.89
CA PRO A 99 10.84 9.42 -14.28
C PRO A 99 9.88 9.96 -13.20
N TYR A 100 9.79 9.30 -12.03
CA TYR A 100 8.84 9.60 -10.95
C TYR A 100 9.04 11.02 -10.37
N ALA A 101 10.29 11.40 -10.14
CA ALA A 101 10.68 12.70 -9.58
C ALA A 101 10.15 13.92 -10.34
N HIS A 102 9.83 13.77 -11.64
CA HIS A 102 9.35 14.85 -12.49
C HIS A 102 7.83 14.97 -12.55
N SER A 103 7.10 13.99 -12.01
CA SER A 103 5.64 13.97 -12.02
C SER A 103 5.08 14.95 -10.98
N PRO A 104 4.25 15.95 -11.36
CA PRO A 104 3.62 16.86 -10.40
C PRO A 104 2.92 16.18 -9.21
N PRO A 105 2.08 15.13 -9.39
CA PRO A 105 1.44 14.46 -8.25
C PRO A 105 2.43 13.74 -7.33
N VAL A 106 3.60 13.33 -7.81
CA VAL A 106 4.67 12.76 -6.98
C VAL A 106 5.28 13.84 -6.10
N LYS A 107 5.59 15.01 -6.69
CA LYS A 107 6.15 16.15 -5.95
C LYS A 107 5.20 16.67 -4.88
N GLU A 108 3.92 16.83 -5.23
CA GLU A 108 2.87 17.24 -4.28
C GLU A 108 2.75 16.23 -3.13
N TRP A 109 2.82 14.92 -3.44
CA TRP A 109 2.78 13.89 -2.43
C TRP A 109 4.00 13.90 -1.51
N LEU A 110 5.22 14.03 -2.06
CA LEU A 110 6.47 14.15 -1.28
C LEU A 110 6.42 15.36 -0.34
N GLN A 111 6.00 16.53 -0.85
CA GLN A 111 5.83 17.76 -0.06
C GLN A 111 4.80 17.60 1.06
N ALA A 112 3.63 17.04 0.75
CA ALA A 112 2.56 16.85 1.74
C ALA A 112 2.97 15.94 2.91
N HIS A 113 3.98 15.09 2.72
CA HIS A 113 4.48 14.16 3.73
C HIS A 113 5.87 14.53 4.28
N GLY A 114 6.43 15.68 3.87
CA GLY A 114 7.74 16.15 4.34
C GLY A 114 8.92 15.28 3.87
N PHE A 115 8.80 14.71 2.67
CA PHE A 115 9.83 13.87 2.03
C PHE A 115 10.56 14.58 0.89
N ASP A 116 10.29 15.87 0.63
CA ASP A 116 11.07 16.66 -0.31
C ASP A 116 12.41 17.07 0.33
N ASP A 117 13.50 16.87 -0.42
CA ASP A 117 14.77 17.48 -0.09
C ASP A 117 14.65 18.99 -0.41
N GLU A 118 14.92 19.86 0.57
CA GLU A 118 15.10 21.31 0.34
C GLU A 118 16.13 21.61 -0.76
#